data_AF-A0A7S3GNW1-F1
#
_entry.id   AF-A0A7S3GNW1-F1
#
_cell.length_a   1.000
_cell.length_b   1.000
_cell.length_c   1.000
_cell.angle_alpha   90.00
_cell.angle_beta   90.00
_cell.angle_gamma   90.00
#
_symmetry.space_group_name_H-M   'P 1'
#
loop_
_entity.id
_entity.type
_entity.pdbx_description
1 polymer ?
#
loop_
_entity_poly.entity_id
_entity_poly.type
_entity_poly.pdbx_seq_one_letter_code
_entity_poly.pdbx_strand_id
1 'polypeptide(L)'
;AGRTFVVEVKSAKRCDVGGQEVEAAVNEAAGGAVVVKAIERCPASAMSSLQAEAETHRKTYVCVCWSSRPLKEEELAILRDKRDLEVFQKTPIRVLHRR
;
A
#
# COMPACT_ATOMS: atom_id res chain seq x y z
N ALA A 1 -2.95 8.14 0.08
CA ALA A 1 -1.53 8.03 0.50
C ALA A 1 -0.89 6.88 -0.26
N GLY A 2 0.37 7.01 -0.70
CA GLY A 2 1.10 5.92 -1.35
C GLY A 2 1.50 4.83 -0.36
N ARG A 3 2.12 3.75 -0.85
CA ARG A 3 2.66 2.70 0.02
C ARG A 3 4.13 2.99 0.31
N THR A 4 4.50 3.01 1.59
CA THR A 4 5.90 3.13 2.01
C THR A 4 6.72 1.94 1.51
N PHE A 5 7.95 2.20 1.11
CA PHE A 5 8.89 1.21 0.61
C PHE A 5 10.31 1.58 1.04
N VAL A 6 11.21 0.59 0.99
CA VAL A 6 12.65 0.76 1.24
C VAL A 6 13.39 0.08 0.09
N VAL A 7 14.51 0.68 -0.34
CA VAL A 7 15.41 0.10 -1.34
C VAL A 7 16.82 0.05 -0.76
N GLU A 8 17.41 -1.14 -0.77
CA GLU A 8 18.82 -1.32 -0.42
C GLU A 8 19.68 -1.24 -1.69
N VAL A 9 20.63 -0.29 -1.72
CA VAL A 9 21.60 -0.17 -2.82
C VAL A 9 22.91 -0.85 -2.41
N LYS A 10 23.15 -2.04 -2.95
CA LYS A 10 24.36 -2.82 -2.64
C LYS A 10 25.59 -2.24 -3.34
N SER A 11 26.72 -2.22 -2.64
CA SER A 11 28.02 -1.78 -3.18
C SER A 11 27.98 -0.39 -3.82
N ALA A 12 27.23 0.54 -3.23
CA ALA A 12 27.11 1.92 -3.72
C ALA A 12 28.48 2.61 -3.78
N LYS A 13 28.90 3.03 -4.97
CA LYS A 13 30.13 3.81 -5.17
C LYS A 13 29.95 5.29 -4.80
N ARG A 14 28.70 5.76 -4.84
CA ARG A 14 28.30 7.14 -4.58
C ARG A 14 27.07 7.11 -3.67
N CYS A 15 27.17 7.78 -2.52
CA CYS A 15 26.11 7.80 -1.52
C CYS A 15 25.58 9.20 -1.25
N ASP A 16 26.11 10.25 -1.86
CA ASP A 16 25.78 11.67 -1.63
C ASP A 16 24.61 12.20 -2.48
N VAL A 17 23.84 11.33 -3.14
CA VAL A 17 22.70 11.75 -3.98
C VAL A 17 21.54 12.25 -3.10
N GLY A 18 20.90 13.33 -3.54
CA GLY A 18 19.75 13.94 -2.86
C GLY A 18 18.42 13.26 -3.20
N GLY A 19 17.51 13.17 -2.24
CA GLY A 19 16.21 12.51 -2.42
C GLY A 19 15.38 13.07 -3.58
N GLN A 20 15.35 14.40 -3.72
CA GLN A 20 14.62 15.08 -4.80
C GLN A 20 15.13 14.74 -6.20
N GLU A 21 16.44 14.57 -6.36
CA GLU A 21 17.05 14.17 -7.64
C GLU A 21 16.61 12.75 -8.02
N VAL A 22 16.61 11.83 -7.04
CA VAL A 22 16.13 10.45 -7.23
C VAL A 22 14.64 10.43 -7.56
N GLU A 23 13.83 11.22 -6.85
CA GLU A 23 12.38 11.31 -7.12
C GLU A 23 12.11 11.77 -8.55
N ALA A 24 12.77 12.83 -9.01
CA ALA A 24 12.59 13.37 -10.35
C ALA A 24 12.94 12.32 -11.42
N ALA A 25 14.12 11.69 -11.30
CA ALA A 25 14.58 10.69 -12.24
C ALA A 25 13.66 9.45 -12.29
N VAL A 26 13.21 8.96 -11.13
CA VAL A 26 12.29 7.81 -11.08
C VAL A 26 10.92 8.15 -11.66
N ASN A 27 10.38 9.32 -11.32
CA ASN A 27 9.06 9.74 -11.80
C ASN A 27 9.03 10.00 -13.31
N GLU A 28 10.10 10.55 -13.87
CA GLU A 28 10.28 10.70 -15.32
C GLU A 28 10.33 9.32 -16.01
N ALA A 29 11.17 8.42 -15.50
CA ALA A 29 11.33 7.08 -16.05
C ALA A 29 10.06 6.20 -15.91
N ALA A 30 9.23 6.45 -14.89
CA ALA A 30 8.02 5.70 -14.61
C ALA A 30 6.90 5.93 -15.64
N GLY A 31 6.96 7.00 -16.44
CA GLY A 31 5.96 7.27 -17.48
C GLY A 31 4.52 7.36 -16.97
N GLY A 32 4.33 7.79 -15.71
CA GLY A 32 3.02 7.92 -15.07
C GLY A 32 2.43 6.63 -14.48
N ALA A 33 3.09 5.47 -14.62
CA ALA A 33 2.62 4.23 -14.02
C ALA A 33 2.67 4.25 -12.49
N VAL A 34 3.67 4.94 -11.94
CA VAL A 34 3.86 5.17 -10.50
C VAL A 34 4.38 6.58 -10.26
N VAL A 35 4.17 7.08 -9.05
CA VAL A 35 4.78 8.32 -8.56
C VAL A 35 5.40 8.04 -7.18
N VAL A 36 6.68 8.33 -7.04
CA VAL A 36 7.42 8.31 -5.79
C VAL A 36 7.55 9.72 -5.23
N LYS A 37 7.59 9.82 -3.90
CA LYS A 37 7.72 11.06 -3.15
C LYS A 37 8.28 10.78 -1.77
N ALA A 38 8.85 11.79 -1.12
CA ALA A 38 9.47 11.69 0.19
C ALA A 38 10.57 10.60 0.24
N ILE A 39 11.40 10.53 -0.78
CA ILE A 39 12.62 9.73 -0.79
C ILE A 39 13.61 10.39 0.14
N GLU A 40 14.03 9.63 1.14
CA GLU A 40 15.05 10.02 2.10
C GLU A 40 15.94 8.82 2.41
N ARG A 41 17.13 9.09 2.95
CA ARG A 41 17.98 8.02 3.48
C ARG A 41 17.40 7.54 4.80
N CYS A 42 17.34 6.23 4.95
CA CYS A 42 16.84 5.59 6.16
C CYS A 42 17.92 4.67 6.76
N PRO A 43 17.85 4.35 8.07
CA PRO A 43 18.72 3.36 8.68
C PRO A 43 18.45 1.95 8.15
N ALA A 44 19.39 1.03 8.35
CA ALA A 44 19.23 -0.38 7.97
C ALA A 44 18.04 -1.07 8.66
N SER A 45 17.61 -0.55 9.82
CA SER A 45 16.44 -1.03 10.55
C SER A 45 15.09 -0.67 9.92
N ALA A 46 15.06 0.24 8.93
CA ALA A 46 13.82 0.76 8.35
C ALA A 46 12.92 -0.34 7.77
N MET A 47 13.51 -1.40 7.17
CA MET A 47 12.72 -2.51 6.64
C MET A 47 12.00 -3.27 7.76
N SER A 48 12.68 -3.52 8.88
CA SER A 48 12.09 -4.20 10.04
C SER A 48 10.99 -3.34 10.67
N SER A 49 11.21 -2.03 10.80
CA SER A 49 10.18 -1.08 11.27
C SER A 49 8.94 -1.11 10.38
N LEU A 50 9.12 -1.07 9.05
CA LEU A 50 8.02 -1.11 8.09
C LEU A 50 7.22 -2.42 8.14
N GLN A 51 7.88 -3.55 8.43
CA GLN A 51 7.20 -4.83 8.62
C GLN A 51 6.38 -4.84 9.90
N ALA A 52 6.92 -4.36 11.02
CA ALA A 52 6.21 -4.30 12.29
C ALA A 52 4.97 -3.38 12.21
N GLU A 53 5.09 -2.24 11.54
CA GLU A 53 3.96 -1.32 11.31
C GLU A 53 2.87 -1.93 10.41
N ALA A 54 3.23 -2.85 9.51
CA ALA A 54 2.27 -3.45 8.59
C ALA A 54 1.20 -4.31 9.30
N GLU A 55 1.49 -4.81 10.50
CA GLU A 55 0.58 -5.63 11.31
C GLU A 55 -0.46 -4.80 12.05
N THR A 56 -0.14 -3.54 12.38
CA THR A 56 -0.96 -2.69 13.26
C THR A 56 -1.68 -1.57 12.52
N HIS A 57 -1.20 -1.17 11.34
CA HIS A 57 -1.77 -0.03 10.62
C HIS A 57 -3.09 -0.37 9.90
N ARG A 58 -4.13 0.44 10.16
CA ARG A 58 -5.39 0.39 9.42
C ARG A 58 -5.16 0.80 7.97
N LYS A 59 -5.64 -0.02 7.04
CA LYS A 59 -5.58 0.24 5.59
C LYS A 59 -6.95 0.69 5.09
N THR A 60 -6.96 1.71 4.24
CA THR A 60 -8.16 2.22 3.57
C THR A 60 -8.17 1.76 2.13
N TYR A 61 -9.32 1.26 1.68
CA TYR A 61 -9.50 0.74 0.32
C TYR A 61 -10.71 1.39 -0.32
N VAL A 62 -10.68 1.43 -1.65
CA VAL A 62 -11.82 1.75 -2.50
C VAL A 62 -12.01 0.58 -3.46
N CYS A 63 -13.25 0.12 -3.61
CA CYS A 63 -13.60 -0.94 -4.54
C CYS A 63 -14.82 -0.53 -5.36
N VAL A 64 -14.86 -1.01 -6.60
CA VAL A 64 -16.08 -1.01 -7.41
C VAL A 64 -16.73 -2.36 -7.20
N CYS A 65 -17.91 -2.37 -6.58
CA CYS A 65 -18.67 -3.58 -6.32
C CYS A 65 -19.76 -3.75 -7.36
N TRP A 66 -19.92 -4.98 -7.86
CA TRP A 66 -21.03 -5.35 -8.72
C TRP A 66 -22.05 -6.16 -7.92
N SER A 67 -23.33 -5.91 -8.20
CA SER A 67 -24.46 -6.67 -7.67
C SER A 67 -25.29 -7.18 -8.83
N SER A 68 -25.76 -8.43 -8.75
CA SER A 68 -26.64 -9.02 -9.77
C SER A 68 -28.01 -8.37 -9.83
N ARG A 69 -28.42 -7.68 -8.76
CA ARG A 69 -29.67 -6.92 -8.67
C ARG A 69 -29.41 -5.45 -8.34
N PRO A 70 -30.32 -4.53 -8.73
CA PRO A 70 -30.30 -3.16 -8.24
C PRO A 70 -30.34 -3.12 -6.71
N LEU A 71 -29.55 -2.23 -6.13
CA LEU A 71 -29.56 -1.93 -4.70
C LEU A 71 -30.48 -0.73 -4.45
N LYS A 72 -31.35 -0.83 -3.45
CA LYS A 72 -32.18 0.28 -3.02
C LYS A 72 -31.41 1.19 -2.05
N GLU A 73 -31.85 2.43 -1.90
CA GLU A 73 -31.15 3.40 -1.04
C GLU A 73 -31.14 2.97 0.43
N GLU A 74 -32.19 2.28 0.90
CA GLU A 74 -32.26 1.79 2.28
C GLU A 74 -31.17 0.74 2.55
N GLU A 75 -30.86 -0.09 1.55
CA GLU A 75 -29.80 -1.11 1.65
C GLU A 75 -28.42 -0.45 1.67
N LEU A 76 -28.22 0.58 0.86
CA LEU A 76 -27.00 1.39 0.86
C LEU A 76 -26.82 2.14 2.19
N ALA A 77 -27.89 2.67 2.77
CA ALA A 77 -27.85 3.33 4.07
C ALA A 77 -27.38 2.36 5.17
N ILE A 78 -27.88 1.13 5.18
CA ILE A 78 -27.41 0.09 6.12
C ILE A 78 -25.90 -0.15 5.96
N LEU A 79 -25.41 -0.30 4.73
CA LEU A 79 -23.98 -0.52 4.47
C LEU A 79 -23.12 0.66 4.93
N ARG A 80 -23.59 1.90 4.73
CA ARG A 80 -22.89 3.12 5.13
C ARG A 80 -22.79 3.28 6.65
N ASP A 81 -23.77 2.76 7.39
CA ASP A 81 -23.81 2.85 8.86
C ASP A 81 -22.96 1.77 9.55
N LYS A 82 -22.63 0.66 8.86
CA LYS A 82 -21.76 -0.38 9.45
C LYS A 82 -20.39 0.18 9.82
N ARG A 83 -20.01 -0.03 11.08
CA ARG A 83 -18.69 0.28 11.65
C ARG A 83 -18.19 -0.95 12.42
N ASP A 84 -16.87 -1.07 12.51
CA ASP A 84 -16.19 -2.05 13.36
C ASP A 84 -16.72 -3.49 13.24
N LEU A 85 -17.02 -3.89 11.99
CA LEU A 85 -17.51 -5.22 11.68
C LEU A 85 -16.39 -6.25 11.88
N GLU A 86 -16.57 -7.17 12.81
CA GLU A 86 -15.69 -8.32 12.97
C GLU A 86 -15.94 -9.33 11.84
N VAL A 87 -14.88 -9.76 11.16
CA VAL A 87 -14.94 -10.69 10.03
C VAL A 87 -14.04 -11.90 10.29
N PHE A 88 -14.65 -13.08 10.41
CA PHE A 88 -13.92 -14.34 10.53
C PHE A 88 -13.52 -14.85 9.15
N GLN A 89 -12.34 -14.43 8.67
CA GLN A 89 -11.87 -14.74 7.31
C GLN A 89 -10.99 -15.99 7.27
N LYS A 90 -11.46 -17.06 6.61
CA LYS A 90 -10.62 -18.22 6.23
C LYS A 90 -9.60 -17.82 5.16
N THR A 91 -8.48 -18.54 5.09
CA THR A 91 -7.48 -18.35 4.02
C THR A 91 -8.15 -18.40 2.64
N PRO A 92 -8.07 -17.35 1.82
CA PRO A 92 -8.72 -17.33 0.52
C PRO A 92 -8.19 -18.46 -0.39
N ILE A 93 -9.09 -19.12 -1.12
CA ILE A 93 -8.77 -20.29 -1.97
C ILE A 93 -7.60 -20.00 -2.93
N ARG A 94 -7.63 -18.83 -3.58
CA ARG A 94 -6.61 -18.39 -4.55
C ARG A 94 -5.19 -18.30 -3.98
N VAL A 95 -5.03 -18.30 -2.66
CA VAL A 95 -3.73 -18.23 -1.98
C VAL A 95 -3.39 -19.48 -1.18
N LEU A 96 -4.20 -20.55 -1.23
CA LEU A 96 -3.95 -21.77 -0.46
C LEU A 96 -2.64 -22.47 -0.88
N HIS A 97 -2.27 -22.42 -2.16
CA HIS A 97 -1.07 -23.10 -2.68
C HIS A 97 0.28 -22.55 -2.16
N ARG A 98 0.28 -21.36 -1.56
CA ARG A 98 1.48 -20.64 -1.13
C ARG A 98 1.54 -20.42 0.38
N ARG A 99 0.57 -20.95 1.11
CA ARG A 99 0.46 -20.84 2.57
C ARG A 99 0.78 -22.18 3.20
#